data_AF-A0A428DMX5-F1
#
_entry.id   AF-A0A428DMX5-F1
#
_cell.length_a   1.000
_cell.length_b   1.000
_cell.length_c   1.000
_cell.angle_alpha   90.00
_cell.angle_beta   90.00
_cell.angle_gamma   90.00
#
_symmetry.space_group_name_H-M   'P 1'
#
loop_
_entity.id
_entity.type
_entity.pdbx_description
1 polymer ?
#
loop_
_entity_poly.entity_id
_entity_poly.type
_entity_poly.pdbx_seq_one_letter_code
_entity_poly.pdbx_strand_id
1 'polypeptide(L)'
;MVESDRVLYLDSDIIVTGELTSLFLIDLKGHSIGAVDDVYAYEGRKSGFNSGVLLMDVAKWKEHSIVNSLLELAAGQNQAVHLGDQSILNIYFENQWLES
;
A
#
# COMPACT_ATOMS: atom_id res chain seq x y z
N MET A 1 -4.08 17.76 -2.83
CA MET A 1 -3.65 16.57 -3.60
C MET A 1 -2.14 16.54 -3.60
N VAL A 2 -1.52 15.36 -3.64
CA VAL A 2 -0.06 15.26 -3.74
C VAL A 2 0.38 15.56 -5.17
N GLU A 3 1.30 16.52 -5.32
CA GLU A 3 1.81 16.94 -6.63
C GLU A 3 2.87 15.97 -7.18
N SER A 4 3.60 15.28 -6.30
CA SER A 4 4.64 14.32 -6.67
C SER A 4 4.12 13.06 -7.35
N ASP A 5 4.94 12.49 -8.25
CA ASP A 5 4.68 11.22 -8.94
C ASP A 5 5.09 10.00 -8.12
N ARG A 6 5.92 10.19 -7.09
CA ARG A 6 6.35 9.16 -6.15
C ARG A 6 6.26 9.68 -4.73
N VAL A 7 5.78 8.83 -3.82
CA VAL A 7 5.60 9.17 -2.40
C VAL A 7 6.06 8.00 -1.54
N LEU A 8 6.74 8.30 -0.43
CA LEU A 8 6.90 7.37 0.68
C LEU A 8 5.93 7.78 1.77
N TYR A 9 4.92 6.95 2.00
CA TYR A 9 3.95 7.09 3.08
C TYR A 9 4.47 6.36 4.32
N LEU A 10 4.30 6.99 5.48
CA LEU A 10 4.68 6.46 6.79
C LEU A 10 3.54 6.73 7.77
N ASP A 11 3.14 5.71 8.53
CA ASP A 11 2.22 5.90 9.64
C ASP A 11 2.83 6.78 10.74
N SER A 12 1.94 7.43 11.50
CA SER A 12 2.33 8.40 12.53
C SER A 12 2.98 7.78 13.77
N ASP A 13 2.89 6.47 13.94
CA ASP A 13 3.42 5.71 15.07
C ASP A 13 4.76 5.00 14.77
N ILE A 14 5.44 5.42 13.70
CA ILE A 14 6.77 4.92 13.30
C ILE A 14 7.89 5.85 13.81
N ILE A 15 9.03 5.25 14.19
CA ILE A 15 10.28 5.97 14.46
C ILE A 15 11.30 5.64 13.37
N VAL A 16 11.75 6.65 12.64
CA VAL A 16 12.81 6.52 11.63
C VAL A 16 14.18 6.65 12.32
N THR A 17 14.97 5.58 12.28
CA THR A 17 16.29 5.53 12.93
C THR A 17 17.47 5.63 11.96
N GLY A 18 17.20 5.82 10.66
CA GLY A 18 18.21 5.82 9.61
C GLY A 18 17.79 6.62 8.39
N GLU A 19 18.63 6.62 7.36
CA GLU A 19 18.35 7.30 6.09
C GLU A 19 17.38 6.48 5.22
N LEU A 20 16.52 7.17 4.46
CA LEU A 20 15.40 6.58 3.70
C LEU A 20 15.57 6.69 2.17
N THR A 21 16.67 7.25 1.67
CA THR A 21 17.02 7.32 0.24
C THR A 21 17.00 5.94 -0.40
N SER A 22 17.61 4.93 0.24
CA SER A 22 17.64 3.56 -0.31
C SER A 22 16.23 3.01 -0.50
N LEU A 23 15.35 3.21 0.49
CA LEU A 23 13.93 2.85 0.43
C LEU A 23 13.19 3.63 -0.66
N PHE A 24 13.39 4.95 -0.73
CA PHE A 24 12.72 5.81 -1.69
C PHE A 24 13.13 5.54 -3.15
N LEU A 25 14.36 5.07 -3.38
CA LEU A 25 14.91 4.79 -4.70
C LEU A 25 14.66 3.36 -5.19
N ILE A 26 13.94 2.52 -4.43
CA ILE A 26 13.58 1.18 -4.88
C ILE A 26 12.85 1.27 -6.24
N ASP A 27 13.27 0.45 -7.19
CA ASP A 27 12.55 0.26 -8.45
C ASP A 27 11.31 -0.60 -8.17
N LEU A 28 10.13 -0.02 -8.38
CA LEU A 28 8.84 -0.69 -8.18
C LEU A 28 8.58 -1.79 -9.22
N LYS A 29 9.43 -1.93 -10.27
CA LYS A 29 9.35 -2.98 -11.29
C LYS A 29 7.98 -3.10 -11.94
N GLY A 30 7.31 -1.97 -12.15
CA GLY A 30 5.97 -1.94 -12.74
C GLY A 30 4.81 -2.01 -11.73
N HIS A 31 5.05 -2.28 -10.45
CA HIS A 31 4.00 -2.25 -9.43
C HIS A 31 3.59 -0.82 -9.06
N SER A 32 2.36 -0.66 -8.57
CA SER A 32 1.84 0.63 -8.11
C SER A 32 2.22 0.95 -6.67
N ILE A 33 2.62 -0.07 -5.90
CA ILE A 33 3.12 0.06 -4.53
C ILE A 33 4.29 -0.91 -4.27
N GLY A 34 5.17 -0.51 -3.36
CA GLY A 34 6.13 -1.37 -2.65
C GLY A 34 5.85 -1.29 -1.16
N ALA A 35 5.89 -2.43 -0.49
CA ALA A 35 5.55 -2.55 0.92
C ALA A 35 6.35 -3.68 1.58
N VAL A 36 6.24 -3.80 2.90
CA VAL A 36 6.89 -4.84 3.68
C VAL A 36 5.90 -5.98 3.94
N ASP A 37 6.34 -7.22 3.74
CA ASP A 37 5.53 -8.41 4.01
C ASP A 37 5.09 -8.45 5.47
N ASP A 38 3.80 -8.74 5.67
CA ASP A 38 3.22 -8.93 6.98
C ASP A 38 3.00 -10.42 7.20
N VAL A 39 4.00 -11.05 7.83
CA VAL A 39 4.09 -12.51 8.07
C VAL A 39 2.87 -13.04 8.85
N TYR A 40 2.12 -12.17 9.50
CA TYR A 40 0.84 -12.54 10.08
C TYR A 40 -0.21 -12.59 8.96
N ALA A 41 -0.45 -13.81 8.45
CA ALA A 41 -1.56 -14.17 7.55
C ALA A 41 -2.89 -13.50 7.97
N TYR A 42 -3.14 -12.29 7.47
CA TYR A 42 -4.25 -11.46 7.90
C TYR A 42 -5.55 -11.98 7.28
N GLU A 43 -6.60 -12.11 8.09
CA GLU A 43 -7.95 -12.54 7.64
C GLU A 43 -7.97 -13.88 6.88
N GLY A 44 -7.03 -14.79 7.15
CA GLY A 44 -6.95 -16.10 6.46
C GLY A 44 -6.32 -16.03 5.05
N ARG A 45 -5.72 -14.89 4.66
CA ARG A 45 -4.94 -14.76 3.43
C ARG A 45 -3.57 -15.43 3.57
N LYS A 46 -3.03 -15.93 2.47
CA LYS A 46 -1.70 -16.59 2.43
C LYS A 46 -0.54 -15.60 2.43
N SER A 47 -0.79 -14.35 2.04
CA SER A 47 0.18 -13.26 1.97
C SER A 47 -0.54 -11.93 2.17
N GLY A 48 0.21 -10.92 2.59
CA GLY A 48 -0.24 -9.55 2.74
C GLY A 48 0.91 -8.65 3.17
N PHE A 49 0.70 -7.35 3.14
CA PHE A 49 1.68 -6.36 3.53
C PHE A 49 1.14 -5.45 4.63
N ASN A 50 2.07 -4.87 5.38
CA ASN A 50 1.77 -3.84 6.36
C ASN A 50 1.57 -2.49 5.65
N SER A 51 0.48 -1.78 5.91
CA SER A 51 0.21 -0.49 5.26
C SER A 51 0.89 0.71 5.92
N GLY A 52 1.65 0.50 6.99
CA GLY A 52 2.31 1.58 7.72
C GLY A 52 3.55 2.14 7.03
N VAL A 53 4.14 1.41 6.08
CA VAL A 53 5.21 1.91 5.21
C VAL A 53 4.90 1.54 3.77
N LEU A 54 4.61 2.54 2.93
CA LEU A 54 4.28 2.33 1.52
C LEU A 54 5.11 3.23 0.62
N LEU A 55 5.83 2.63 -0.33
CA LEU A 55 6.38 3.36 -1.47
C LEU A 55 5.36 3.33 -2.62
N MET A 56 4.92 4.50 -3.06
CA MET A 56 3.77 4.63 -3.97
C MET A 56 4.18 5.26 -5.29
N ASP A 57 3.76 4.64 -6.39
CA ASP A 57 3.77 5.23 -7.74
C ASP A 57 2.50 6.06 -7.93
N VAL A 58 2.53 7.33 -7.49
CA VAL A 58 1.37 8.21 -7.52
C VAL A 58 0.95 8.56 -8.95
N ALA A 59 1.88 8.56 -9.90
CA ALA A 59 1.53 8.74 -11.31
C ALA A 59 0.59 7.63 -11.79
N LYS A 60 0.91 6.36 -11.49
CA LYS A 60 0.00 5.22 -11.79
C LYS A 60 -1.31 5.30 -11.03
N TRP A 61 -1.29 5.75 -9.77
CA TRP A 61 -2.52 5.90 -8.99
C TRP A 61 -3.48 6.91 -9.63
N LYS A 62 -2.94 8.00 -10.19
CA LYS A 62 -3.71 9.00 -10.94
C LYS A 62 -4.20 8.42 -12.27
N GLU A 63 -3.30 7.81 -13.06
CA GLU A 63 -3.62 7.24 -14.37
C GLU A 63 -4.75 6.20 -14.30
N HIS A 64 -4.69 5.30 -13.32
CA HIS A 64 -5.65 4.21 -13.17
C HIS A 64 -6.80 4.52 -12.21
N SER A 65 -6.92 5.76 -11.72
CA SER A 65 -7.96 6.17 -10.77
C SER A 65 -8.06 5.22 -9.56
N ILE A 66 -6.92 4.81 -9.01
CA ILE A 66 -6.83 3.77 -7.97
C ILE A 66 -7.63 4.17 -6.72
N VAL A 67 -7.59 5.45 -6.33
CA VAL A 67 -8.35 5.95 -5.17
C VAL A 67 -9.84 5.67 -5.31
N ASN A 68 -10.43 5.88 -6.49
CA ASN A 68 -11.85 5.60 -6.72
C ASN A 68 -12.14 4.10 -6.60
N SER A 69 -11.25 3.26 -7.14
CA SER A 69 -11.40 1.80 -7.05
C SER A 69 -11.33 1.32 -5.59
N LEU A 70 -10.42 1.89 -4.79
CA LEU A 70 -10.32 1.59 -3.35
C LEU A 70 -11.58 2.03 -2.59
N LEU A 71 -12.14 3.21 -2.91
CA LEU A 71 -13.39 3.69 -2.30
C LEU A 71 -14.59 2.82 -2.67
N GLU A 72 -14.70 2.40 -3.94
CA GLU A 72 -15.75 1.48 -4.38
C GLU A 72 -15.63 0.11 -3.70
N LEU A 73 -14.41 -0.42 -3.58
CA LEU A 73 -14.14 -1.67 -2.87
C LEU A 73 -14.51 -1.56 -1.39
N ALA A 74 -14.17 -0.45 -0.73
CA ALA A 74 -14.53 -0.18 0.66
C ALA A 74 -16.05 -0.05 0.84
N ALA A 75 -16.75 0.63 -0.07
CA ALA A 75 -18.21 0.78 -0.02
C ALA A 75 -18.95 -0.54 -0.25
N GLY A 76 -18.40 -1.45 -1.06
CA GLY A 76 -18.97 -2.79 -1.29
C GLY A 76 -18.80 -3.75 -0.11
N GLN A 77 -17.80 -3.52 0.74
CA GLN A 77 -17.48 -4.35 1.90
C GLN A 77 -18.21 -3.84 3.15
N ASN A 78 -19.51 -4.10 3.25
CA ASN A 78 -20.37 -3.49 4.28
C ASN A 78 -20.03 -3.85 5.75
N GLN A 79 -19.33 -4.96 6.05
CA GLN A 79 -19.08 -5.42 7.44
C GLN A 79 -17.83 -6.31 7.65
N ALA A 80 -17.08 -6.67 6.61
CA ALA A 80 -16.05 -7.72 6.70
C ALA A 80 -14.61 -7.23 6.83
N VAL A 81 -14.39 -5.91 6.84
CA VAL A 81 -13.04 -5.31 6.90
C VAL A 81 -12.69 -5.07 8.35
N HIS A 82 -12.05 -6.04 9.00
CA HIS A 82 -11.76 -5.94 10.43
C HIS A 82 -10.64 -4.94 10.75
N LEU A 83 -9.88 -4.48 9.73
CA LEU A 83 -8.62 -3.72 9.91
C LEU A 83 -8.54 -2.43 9.09
N GLY A 84 -9.68 -1.89 8.66
CA GLY A 84 -9.72 -0.59 7.98
C GLY A 84 -9.05 -0.60 6.60
N ASP A 85 -8.15 0.35 6.36
CA ASP A 85 -7.49 0.60 5.08
C ASP A 85 -6.48 -0.49 4.69
N GLN A 86 -5.73 -1.07 5.64
CA GLN A 86 -4.79 -2.16 5.36
C GLN A 86 -5.46 -3.32 4.62
N SER A 87 -6.63 -3.76 5.08
CA SER A 87 -7.38 -4.85 4.42
C SER A 87 -7.81 -4.47 3.01
N ILE A 88 -8.31 -3.26 2.79
CA ILE A 88 -8.73 -2.80 1.44
C ILE A 88 -7.54 -2.74 0.49
N LEU A 89 -6.41 -2.20 0.95
CA LEU A 89 -5.17 -2.15 0.18
C LEU A 89 -4.66 -3.55 -0.17
N ASN A 90 -4.65 -4.47 0.80
CA ASN A 90 -4.24 -5.86 0.59
C ASN A 90 -5.15 -6.62 -0.37
N ILE A 91 -6.46 -6.38 -0.34
CA ILE A 91 -7.40 -6.97 -1.30
C ILE A 91 -7.16 -6.40 -2.70
N TYR A 92 -7.04 -5.08 -2.82
CA TYR A 92 -6.91 -4.42 -4.12
C TYR A 92 -5.58 -4.74 -4.81
N PHE A 93 -4.48 -4.75 -4.04
CA PHE A 93 -3.13 -5.02 -4.55
C PHE A 93 -2.72 -6.49 -4.39
N GLU A 94 -3.65 -7.42 -4.19
CA GLU A 94 -3.33 -8.83 -4.02
C GLU A 94 -2.45 -9.33 -5.19
N ASN A 95 -1.26 -9.87 -4.87
CA ASN A 95 -0.23 -10.28 -5.85
C ASN A 95 0.26 -9.19 -6.82
N GLN A 96 -0.01 -7.90 -6.54
CA GLN A 96 0.33 -6.74 -7.38
C GLN A 96 1.07 -5.65 -6.59
N TRP A 97 1.90 -6.06 -5.65
CA TRP A 97 2.80 -5.20 -4.88
C TRP A 97 4.24 -5.74 -4.95
N LEU A 98 5.21 -4.85 -4.82
CA LEU A 98 6.61 -5.23 -4.68
C LEU A 98 6.92 -5.48 -3.20
N GLU A 99 7.37 -6.70 -2.89
CA GLU A 99 7.97 -7.03 -1.60
C GLU A 99 9.37 -6.42 -1.50
N SER A 100 9.59 -5.55 -0.50
CA SER A 100 10.85 -4.80 -0.30
C SER A 100 11.61 -5.20 0.95
#